data_AF-A0AAV0WW62-F1
#
_entry.id   AF-A0AAV0WW62-F1
#
_cell.length_a   1.000
_cell.length_b   1.000
_cell.length_c   1.000
_cell.angle_alpha   90.00
_cell.angle_beta   90.00
_cell.angle_gamma   90.00
#
_symmetry.space_group_name_H-M   'P 1'
#
loop_
_entity.id
_entity.type
_entity.pdbx_description
1 polymer ?
#
loop_
_entity_poly.entity_id
_entity_poly.type
_entity_poly.pdbx_seq_one_letter_code
_entity_poly.pdbx_strand_id
1 'polypeptide(L)'
;MMENNNLRNNLTYISANFGFLIHTIKQLETRNMPLSESLCIVEESQKKLEKCQGHIGNVVREKCKNVIEKNQGLKNLKIIRDILQGLNPTELLDV
;
A
#
# COMPACT_ATOMS: atom_id res chain seq x y z
N MET A 1 19.70 -8.33 31.13
CA MET A 1 19.31 -6.96 30.72
C MET A 1 19.37 -6.70 29.20
N MET A 2 19.80 -7.66 28.34
CA MET A 2 19.93 -7.46 26.88
C MET A 2 18.66 -7.79 26.07
N GLU A 3 17.75 -8.67 26.54
CA GLU A 3 16.54 -9.03 25.80
C GLU A 3 15.56 -7.86 25.60
N ASN A 4 15.57 -6.89 26.51
CA ASN A 4 14.66 -5.74 26.48
C ASN A 4 15.00 -4.77 25.33
N ASN A 5 16.28 -4.63 24.96
CA ASN A 5 16.69 -3.71 23.90
C ASN A 5 16.23 -4.17 22.51
N ASN A 6 16.26 -5.46 22.23
CA ASN A 6 15.76 -6.00 20.96
C ASN A 6 14.25 -5.86 20.85
N LEU A 7 13.50 -6.14 21.92
CA LEU A 7 12.06 -5.93 21.96
C LEU A 7 11.70 -4.46 21.75
N ARG A 8 12.36 -3.54 22.47
CA ARG A 8 12.16 -2.10 22.32
C ARG A 8 12.45 -1.64 20.89
N ASN A 9 13.55 -2.07 20.31
CA ASN A 9 13.92 -1.69 18.93
C ASN A 9 12.90 -2.22 17.91
N ASN A 10 12.42 -3.46 18.08
CA ASN A 10 11.39 -4.03 17.22
C ASN A 10 10.06 -3.27 17.34
N LEU A 11 9.62 -2.97 18.56
CA LEU A 11 8.40 -2.20 18.79
C LEU A 11 8.48 -0.79 18.20
N THR A 12 9.62 -0.11 18.39
CA THR A 12 9.89 1.20 17.78
C THR A 12 9.86 1.10 16.25
N TYR A 13 10.49 0.08 15.66
CA TYR A 13 10.49 -0.12 14.22
C TYR A 13 9.08 -0.37 13.68
N ILE A 14 8.28 -1.23 14.33
CA ILE A 14 6.90 -1.52 13.95
C ILE A 14 6.04 -0.25 14.03
N SER A 15 6.14 0.47 15.14
CA SER A 15 5.37 1.70 15.35
C SER A 15 5.70 2.77 14.29
N ALA A 16 7.00 2.99 14.03
CA ALA A 16 7.45 4.01 13.09
C ALA A 16 7.13 3.68 11.62
N ASN A 17 7.19 2.41 11.22
CA ASN A 17 7.05 2.02 9.82
C ASN A 17 5.65 1.49 9.46
N PHE A 18 4.94 0.87 10.39
CA PHE A 18 3.69 0.14 10.09
C PHE A 18 2.48 0.64 10.88
N GLY A 19 2.66 1.53 11.87
CA GLY A 19 1.57 2.09 12.66
C GLY A 19 0.49 2.78 11.81
N PHE A 20 0.88 3.36 10.67
CA PHE A 20 -0.05 4.02 9.75
C PHE A 20 -1.11 3.08 9.16
N LEU A 21 -0.80 1.78 9.02
CA LEU A 21 -1.70 0.81 8.39
C LEU A 21 -3.05 0.71 9.12
N ILE A 22 -3.05 0.86 10.45
CA ILE A 22 -4.27 0.82 11.25
C ILE A 22 -5.23 1.94 10.82
N HIS A 23 -4.70 3.15 10.58
CA HIS A 23 -5.51 4.28 10.14
C HIS A 23 -5.95 4.13 8.69
N THR A 24 -5.05 3.70 7.80
CA THR A 24 -5.36 3.42 6.40
C THR A 24 -6.50 2.41 6.24
N ILE A 25 -6.46 1.29 6.97
CA ILE A 25 -7.50 0.25 6.88
C ILE A 25 -8.84 0.82 7.33
N LYS A 26 -8.87 1.53 8.48
CA LYS A 26 -10.10 2.19 8.96
C LYS A 26 -10.66 3.22 7.97
N GLN A 27 -9.80 3.95 7.28
CA GLN A 27 -10.23 4.87 6.23
C GLN A 27 -10.91 4.12 5.08
N LEU A 28 -10.28 3.03 4.59
CA LEU A 28 -10.82 2.22 3.49
C LEU A 28 -12.12 1.48 3.86
N GLU A 29 -12.41 1.27 5.14
CA GLU A 29 -13.70 0.72 5.62
C GLU A 29 -14.86 1.73 5.55
N THR A 30 -14.57 3.01 5.30
CA THR A 30 -15.59 4.06 5.22
C THR A 30 -16.48 3.84 4.01
N ARG A 31 -17.79 3.77 4.25
CA ARG A 31 -18.79 3.62 3.18
C ARG A 31 -18.86 4.88 2.34
N ASN A 32 -19.24 4.71 1.07
CA ASN A 32 -19.43 5.79 0.10
C ASN A 32 -18.17 6.60 -0.20
N MET A 33 -16.97 6.06 0.08
CA MET A 33 -15.72 6.66 -0.34
C MET A 33 -15.60 6.60 -1.89
N PRO A 34 -15.24 7.70 -2.56
CA PRO A 34 -14.98 7.68 -3.99
C PRO A 34 -13.89 6.68 -4.39
N LEU A 35 -14.04 6.07 -5.57
CA LEU A 35 -13.05 5.12 -6.10
C LEU A 35 -11.67 5.76 -6.25
N SER A 36 -11.61 7.00 -6.73
CA SER A 36 -10.36 7.75 -6.89
C SER A 36 -9.65 7.98 -5.56
N GLU A 37 -10.40 8.32 -4.51
CA GLU A 37 -9.87 8.54 -3.16
C GLU A 37 -9.36 7.24 -2.53
N SER A 38 -10.16 6.17 -2.59
CA SER A 38 -9.76 4.86 -2.04
C SER A 38 -8.51 4.30 -2.74
N LEU A 39 -8.40 4.45 -4.07
CA LEU A 39 -7.18 4.07 -4.81
C LEU A 39 -5.97 4.94 -4.43
N CYS A 40 -6.17 6.24 -4.22
CA CYS A 40 -5.10 7.13 -3.75
C CYS A 40 -4.53 6.65 -2.41
N ILE A 41 -5.41 6.31 -1.45
CA ILE A 41 -5.01 5.79 -0.13
C ILE A 41 -4.18 4.50 -0.27
N VAL A 42 -4.58 3.59 -1.16
CA VAL A 42 -3.83 2.36 -1.43
C VAL A 42 -2.46 2.66 -2.03
N GLU A 43 -2.38 3.57 -3.00
CA GLU A 43 -1.12 3.96 -3.67
C GLU A 43 -0.15 4.68 -2.72
N GLU A 44 -0.65 5.56 -1.85
CA GLU A 44 0.16 6.19 -0.80
C GLU A 44 0.69 5.17 0.21
N SER A 45 -0.14 4.18 0.55
CA SER A 45 0.26 3.09 1.46
C SER A 45 1.36 2.23 0.85
N GLN A 46 1.24 1.89 -0.43
CA GLN A 46 2.29 1.22 -1.20
C GLN A 46 3.60 2.03 -1.14
N LYS A 47 3.56 3.33 -1.48
CA LYS A 47 4.74 4.21 -1.45
C LYS A 47 5.40 4.28 -0.08
N LYS A 48 4.63 4.23 1.01
CA LYS A 48 5.16 4.20 2.38
C LYS A 48 5.87 2.87 2.68
N LEU A 49 5.28 1.73 2.29
CA LEU A 49 5.89 0.41 2.49
C LEU A 49 7.15 0.21 1.65
N GLU A 50 7.21 0.78 0.43
CA GLU A 50 8.40 0.73 -0.42
C GLU A 50 9.61 1.46 0.19
N LYS A 51 9.37 2.47 1.03
CA LYS A 51 10.41 3.24 1.73
C LYS A 51 10.95 2.55 2.99
N CYS A 52 10.35 1.44 3.44
CA CYS A 52 10.82 0.72 4.61
C CYS A 52 12.23 0.13 4.38
N GLN A 53 13.14 0.39 5.31
CA GLN A 53 14.55 0.00 5.21
C GLN A 53 14.89 -1.19 6.12
N GLY A 54 16.02 -1.85 5.85
CA GLY A 54 16.49 -2.99 6.63
C GLY A 54 15.85 -4.31 6.21
N HIS A 55 16.27 -5.40 6.86
CA HIS A 55 15.87 -6.77 6.47
C HIS A 55 14.35 -6.96 6.45
N ILE A 56 13.65 -6.52 7.50
CA ILE A 56 12.18 -6.59 7.58
C ILE A 56 11.52 -5.71 6.51
N GLY A 57 12.03 -4.49 6.28
CA GLY A 57 11.54 -3.61 5.21
C GLY A 57 11.64 -4.25 3.83
N ASN A 58 12.74 -4.95 3.55
CA ASN A 58 12.91 -5.70 2.30
C ASN A 58 11.85 -6.82 2.16
N VAL A 59 11.63 -7.60 3.22
CA VAL A 59 10.59 -8.66 3.23
C VAL A 59 9.20 -8.08 2.97
N VAL A 60 8.88 -6.95 3.61
CA VAL A 60 7.58 -6.27 3.44
C VAL A 60 7.43 -5.72 2.03
N ARG A 61 8.47 -5.09 1.46
CA ARG A 61 8.44 -4.57 0.08
C ARG A 61 8.21 -5.68 -0.93
N GLU A 62 8.94 -6.79 -0.82
CA GLU A 62 8.74 -7.95 -1.70
C GLU A 62 7.33 -8.53 -1.56
N LYS A 63 6.80 -8.63 -0.33
CA LYS A 63 5.42 -9.08 -0.12
C LYS A 63 4.40 -8.12 -0.74
N CYS A 64 4.58 -6.81 -0.56
CA CYS A 64 3.72 -5.77 -1.10
C CYS A 64 3.68 -5.83 -2.64
N LYS A 65 4.86 -5.87 -3.27
CA LYS A 65 5.01 -6.06 -4.72
C LYS A 65 4.28 -7.31 -5.21
N ASN A 66 4.55 -8.47 -4.59
CA ASN A 66 3.92 -9.73 -4.96
C ASN A 66 2.38 -9.72 -4.85
N VAL A 67 1.84 -9.07 -3.81
CA VAL A 67 0.39 -8.95 -3.62
C VAL A 67 -0.22 -8.05 -4.69
N ILE A 68 0.41 -6.93 -5.00
CA ILE A 68 -0.08 -5.96 -5.98
C ILE A 68 -0.04 -6.54 -7.40
N GLU A 69 1.07 -7.15 -7.80
CA GLU A 69 1.24 -7.75 -9.13
C GLU A 69 0.22 -8.87 -9.41
N LYS A 70 -0.13 -9.65 -8.39
CA LYS A 70 -1.10 -10.75 -8.51
C LYS A 70 -2.55 -10.30 -8.40
N ASN A 71 -2.81 -9.07 -7.94
CA ASN A 71 -4.17 -8.57 -7.74
C ASN A 71 -4.74 -7.93 -9.01
N GLN A 72 -5.29 -8.76 -9.90
CA GLN A 72 -5.96 -8.30 -11.12
C GLN A 72 -7.18 -7.41 -10.83
N GLY A 73 -7.86 -7.62 -9.70
CA GLY A 73 -8.98 -6.77 -9.28
C GLY A 73 -8.55 -5.32 -9.06
N LEU A 74 -7.41 -5.10 -8.40
CA LEU A 74 -6.84 -3.77 -8.22
C LEU A 74 -6.47 -3.13 -9.57
N LYS A 75 -5.91 -3.90 -10.51
CA LYS A 75 -5.63 -3.42 -11.87
C LYS A 75 -6.90 -2.95 -12.58
N ASN A 76 -7.97 -3.75 -12.52
CA ASN A 76 -9.25 -3.41 -13.13
C ASN A 76 -9.86 -2.14 -12.50
N LEU A 77 -9.77 -1.99 -11.18
CA LEU A 77 -10.25 -0.79 -10.49
C LEU A 77 -9.50 0.48 -10.92
N LYS A 78 -8.18 0.40 -11.13
CA LYS A 78 -7.39 1.51 -11.67
C LYS A 78 -7.84 1.89 -13.08
N ILE A 79 -8.06 0.90 -13.95
CA ILE A 79 -8.59 1.14 -15.31
C ILE A 79 -9.96 1.83 -15.24
N ILE A 80 -10.87 1.37 -14.38
CA ILE A 80 -12.19 1.99 -14.20
C ILE A 80 -12.05 3.45 -13.75
N ARG A 81 -11.18 3.74 -12.76
CA ARG A 81 -10.90 5.11 -12.33
C ARG A 81 -10.43 5.97 -13.52
N ASP A 82 -9.51 5.46 -14.32
CA ASP A 82 -8.92 6.20 -15.43
C ASP A 82 -9.98 6.52 -16.51
N ILE A 83 -10.86 5.56 -16.83
CA ILE A 83 -12.02 5.77 -17.71
C ILE A 83 -12.95 6.86 -17.15
N LEU A 84 -13.26 6.80 -15.85
CA LEU A 84 -14.13 7.79 -15.18
C LEU A 84 -13.50 9.20 -15.17
N GLN A 85 -12.18 9.30 -15.32
CA GLN A 85 -11.45 10.56 -15.46
C GLN A 85 -11.30 11.02 -16.92
N GLY A 86 -11.86 10.26 -17.89
CA GLY A 86 -11.78 10.55 -19.31
C GLY A 86 -10.46 10.15 -19.96
N LEU A 87 -9.65 9.31 -19.31
CA LEU A 87 -8.43 8.75 -19.90
C LEU A 87 -8.78 7.51 -20.74
N ASN A 88 -8.16 7.37 -21.91
CA ASN A 88 -8.35 6.21 -22.77
C ASN A 88 -7.43 5.05 -22.33
N PRO A 89 -7.96 3.88 -21.91
CA PRO A 89 -7.14 2.74 -21.48
C PRO A 89 -6.30 2.13 -22.60
N THR A 90 -6.70 2.34 -23.86
CA THR A 90 -6.09 1.75 -25.05
C THR A 90 -4.65 2.25 -25.29
N GLU A 91 -4.29 3.43 -24.78
CA GLU A 91 -2.93 3.98 -24.88
C GLU A 91 -1.95 3.38 -23.84
N LEU A 92 -2.44 2.56 -22.90
CA LEU A 92 -1.65 1.94 -21.82
C LEU A 92 -1.39 0.44 -22.03
N LEU A 93 -1.88 -0.14 -23.14
CA LEU A 93 -1.69 -1.56 -23.51
C LEU A 93 -0.74 -1.76 -24.70
N ASP A 94 -0.24 -0.67 -25.30
CA ASP A 94 0.70 -0.69 -26.43
C ASP A 94 2.12 -0.28 -26.00
N VAL A 95 2.78 -1.06 -25.12
CA VAL A 95 4.26 -1.22 -25.03
C VAL A 95 4.61 -2.59 -24.44
#